data_AF-E3QMQ2-F1
#
_entry.id   AF-E3QMQ2-F1
#
_cell.length_a   1.000
_cell.length_b   1.000
_cell.length_c   1.000
_cell.angle_alpha   90.00
_cell.angle_beta   90.00
_cell.angle_gamma   90.00
#
_symmetry.space_group_name_H-M   'P 1'
#
loop_
_entity.id
_entity.type
_entity.pdbx_description
1 polymer ?
#
loop_
_entity_poly.entity_id
_entity_poly.type
_entity_poly.pdbx_seq_one_letter_code
_entity_poly.pdbx_strand_id
1 'polypeptide(L)'
;MKFQASTAAFAALLTLAAAEVPQEHSHEKYLRAVNDLLKQNNPQNIQDAVFGLLGNAAAADGAGDVKNLDCLHQATADSAFSTAKAAGDVDGMASALVYAAVERNTGKVGLKSVLCTDKAENPEIAALSQHQDPASEGAAETNKAITLELAKQLASVGADPQLALDSGTFKPGDVNDSTGAGNTCDDANDAEGCIFSQNLLVKDASADEIAAAAAEVSGNAGNGADNAANSTKVARRFRSRGRRATTILPSGRRQVREIENRNQNQNQNQNNNAGAATGTNVQTFTGALGGPAPPVNSSPAATDKPFDVNGSTFVNKGAALQRSCSVQNNACSDAANSGAEDITVADCQAQEDECLAAASLKKLRRSSGGHRMRIASRQALDFGSCQDPSIEFAAGLDGRKEESFAPAGDFEHGSALNINVISSFICGQLQSKCKADAAAVDACKQGQAAAQGQKGQAAADAFNSALGV
;
A
#
# COMPACT_ATOMS: atom_id res chain seq x y z
N MET A 1 -11.22 15.12 -64.21
CA MET A 1 -10.17 16.04 -63.70
C MET A 1 -10.36 16.18 -62.21
N LYS A 2 -9.53 15.47 -61.43
CA LYS A 2 -8.61 16.01 -60.41
C LYS A 2 -9.30 16.83 -59.30
N PHE A 3 -9.63 16.17 -58.19
CA PHE A 3 -9.61 16.83 -56.87
C PHE A 3 -8.26 16.50 -56.22
N GLN A 4 -7.45 17.55 -56.02
CA GLN A 4 -6.16 17.48 -55.35
C GLN A 4 -6.38 17.26 -53.85
N ALA A 5 -5.64 16.29 -53.31
CA ALA A 5 -5.48 16.08 -51.88
C ALA A 5 -4.64 17.22 -51.28
N SER A 6 -5.18 17.88 -50.25
CA SER A 6 -4.39 18.73 -49.35
C SER A 6 -4.03 17.93 -48.11
N THR A 7 -2.81 17.43 -48.11
CA THR A 7 -2.05 16.95 -46.95
C THR A 7 -1.72 18.15 -46.04
N ALA A 8 -2.55 18.42 -45.03
CA ALA A 8 -2.25 19.38 -43.98
C ALA A 8 -3.11 19.09 -42.73
N ALA A 9 -2.99 17.90 -42.17
CA ALA A 9 -3.64 17.56 -40.90
C ALA A 9 -2.87 16.45 -40.18
N PHE A 10 -1.58 16.64 -39.89
CA PHE A 10 -0.82 15.82 -38.93
C PHE A 10 0.58 16.46 -38.70
N ALA A 11 0.62 17.64 -38.07
CA ALA A 11 1.87 18.23 -37.55
C ALA A 11 1.57 19.39 -36.58
N ALA A 12 1.06 19.08 -35.39
CA ALA A 12 1.10 19.97 -34.22
C ALA A 12 0.76 19.17 -32.95
N LEU A 13 1.60 18.17 -32.64
CA LEU A 13 1.58 17.47 -31.36
C LEU A 13 3.01 17.11 -31.00
N LEU A 14 3.86 18.14 -30.90
CA LEU A 14 5.14 18.07 -30.22
C LEU A 14 5.37 19.40 -29.49
N THR A 15 5.60 19.26 -28.18
CA THR A 15 6.35 20.14 -27.28
C THR A 15 5.78 21.53 -26.98
N LEU A 16 4.85 21.57 -26.03
CA LEU A 16 4.97 22.55 -24.94
C LEU A 16 5.42 21.77 -23.71
N ALA A 17 6.69 21.36 -23.71
CA ALA A 17 7.36 21.03 -22.46
C ALA A 17 7.54 22.38 -21.76
N ALA A 18 6.62 22.73 -20.86
CA ALA A 18 6.96 23.64 -19.79
C ALA A 18 8.28 23.11 -19.20
N ALA A 19 9.26 23.97 -18.94
CA ALA A 19 10.51 23.53 -18.35
C ALA A 19 10.18 22.85 -17.01
N GLU A 20 10.09 21.53 -17.00
CA GLU A 20 9.96 20.71 -15.80
C GLU A 20 11.18 21.03 -14.96
N VAL A 21 10.92 21.60 -13.78
CA VAL A 21 11.96 21.90 -12.81
C VAL A 21 12.11 20.64 -11.96
N PRO A 22 13.32 20.21 -11.57
CA PRO A 22 13.52 18.89 -11.00
C PRO A 22 12.84 18.77 -9.63
N GLN A 23 11.74 18.03 -9.53
CA GLN A 23 11.09 17.52 -8.30
C GLN A 23 9.61 17.15 -8.52
N GLU A 24 8.95 17.65 -9.55
CA GLU A 24 7.49 17.65 -9.64
C GLU A 24 6.88 16.24 -9.53
N HIS A 25 7.49 15.24 -10.17
CA HIS A 25 7.05 13.85 -10.12
C HIS A 25 7.71 13.03 -9.00
N SER A 26 8.30 13.68 -8.00
CA SER A 26 8.88 13.02 -6.82
C SER A 26 7.83 12.25 -6.01
N HIS A 27 6.63 12.83 -5.88
CA HIS A 27 5.51 12.30 -5.10
C HIS A 27 4.39 11.74 -6.00
N GLU A 28 4.76 11.10 -7.11
CA GLU A 28 3.86 10.76 -8.22
C GLU A 28 2.58 10.01 -7.82
N LYS A 29 2.63 9.13 -6.80
CA LYS A 29 1.42 8.43 -6.32
C LYS A 29 0.32 9.39 -5.85
N TYR A 30 0.68 10.52 -5.24
CA TYR A 30 -0.26 11.55 -4.78
C TYR A 30 -0.74 12.43 -5.93
N LEU A 31 0.14 12.80 -6.87
CA LEU A 31 -0.24 13.50 -8.10
C LEU A 31 -1.30 12.72 -8.87
N ARG A 32 -1.08 11.41 -9.08
CA ARG A 32 -2.05 10.54 -9.76
C ARG A 32 -3.39 10.49 -9.02
N ALA A 33 -3.37 10.36 -7.69
CA ALA A 33 -4.58 10.33 -6.87
C ALA A 33 -5.38 11.64 -6.94
N VAL A 34 -4.69 12.79 -6.90
CA VAL A 34 -5.29 14.13 -7.06
C VAL A 34 -5.83 14.32 -8.48
N ASN A 35 -5.10 13.90 -9.51
CA ASN A 35 -5.60 13.93 -10.89
C ASN A 35 -6.86 13.09 -11.09
N ASP A 36 -6.95 11.92 -10.47
CA ASP A 36 -8.15 11.09 -10.51
C ASP A 36 -9.35 11.71 -9.76
N LEU A 37 -9.10 12.60 -8.79
CA LEU A 37 -10.14 13.42 -8.15
C LEU A 37 -10.59 14.56 -9.06
N LEU A 38 -9.66 15.29 -9.67
CA LEU A 38 -9.98 16.37 -10.60
C LEU A 38 -10.82 15.86 -11.79
N LYS A 39 -10.53 14.66 -12.31
CA LYS A 39 -11.36 14.04 -13.36
C LYS A 39 -12.82 13.80 -12.95
N GLN A 40 -13.10 13.64 -11.66
CA GLN A 40 -14.45 13.45 -11.14
C GLN A 40 -15.19 14.79 -11.01
N ASN A 41 -14.50 15.81 -10.51
CA ASN A 41 -15.02 17.17 -10.42
C ASN A 41 -13.86 18.19 -10.36
N ASN A 42 -13.83 19.12 -11.31
CA ASN A 42 -12.79 20.13 -11.45
C ASN A 42 -13.42 21.47 -11.83
N PRO A 43 -14.05 22.17 -10.86
CA PRO A 43 -14.74 23.44 -11.10
C PRO A 43 -13.81 24.57 -11.56
N GLN A 44 -12.50 24.43 -11.37
CA GLN A 44 -11.50 25.42 -11.75
C GLN A 44 -10.79 25.11 -13.07
N ASN A 45 -11.17 24.05 -13.78
CA ASN A 45 -10.56 23.64 -15.06
C ASN A 45 -9.02 23.50 -14.98
N ILE A 46 -8.49 23.07 -13.83
CA ILE A 46 -7.05 22.81 -13.62
C ILE A 46 -6.63 21.67 -14.54
N GLN A 47 -5.57 21.84 -15.33
CA GLN A 47 -5.22 20.89 -16.39
C GLN A 47 -4.65 19.58 -15.83
N ASP A 48 -3.73 19.69 -14.88
CA ASP A 48 -3.10 18.55 -14.20
C ASP A 48 -2.59 19.01 -12.83
N ALA A 49 -2.61 18.12 -11.85
CA ALA A 49 -2.13 18.38 -10.50
C ALA A 49 -0.64 18.79 -10.48
N VAL A 50 0.18 18.32 -11.42
CA VAL A 50 1.61 18.66 -11.46
C VAL A 50 1.84 20.18 -11.56
N PHE A 51 0.93 20.92 -12.21
CA PHE A 51 1.06 22.38 -12.34
C PHE A 51 0.99 23.12 -11.00
N GLY A 52 0.36 22.54 -9.98
CA GLY A 52 0.34 23.11 -8.64
C GLY A 52 1.69 23.03 -7.93
N LEU A 53 2.56 22.11 -8.32
CA LEU A 53 3.89 21.94 -7.72
C LEU A 53 4.95 22.80 -8.42
N LEU A 54 4.70 23.21 -9.68
CA LEU A 54 5.58 24.09 -10.46
C LEU A 54 5.64 25.52 -9.91
N GLY A 55 6.74 26.22 -10.19
CA GLY A 55 6.83 27.67 -10.02
C GLY A 55 5.85 28.46 -10.92
N ASN A 56 5.46 29.68 -10.49
CA ASN A 56 4.34 30.45 -11.09
C ASN A 56 4.40 30.59 -12.62
N ALA A 57 5.59 30.78 -13.18
CA ALA A 57 5.74 30.96 -14.63
C ALA A 57 5.27 29.72 -15.42
N ALA A 58 5.62 28.51 -14.97
CA ALA A 58 5.23 27.26 -15.62
C ALA A 58 3.82 26.80 -15.19
N ALA A 59 3.44 27.07 -13.94
CA ALA A 59 2.11 26.80 -13.40
C ALA A 59 0.98 27.47 -14.21
N ALA A 60 1.24 28.64 -14.81
CA ALA A 60 0.26 29.42 -15.56
C ALA A 60 -0.41 28.65 -16.70
N ASP A 61 0.31 27.76 -17.38
CA ASP A 61 -0.19 27.00 -18.53
C ASP A 61 -1.26 25.98 -18.13
N GLY A 62 -1.23 25.51 -16.89
CA GLY A 62 -2.18 24.51 -16.36
C GLY A 62 -3.15 25.03 -15.29
N ALA A 63 -3.10 26.32 -14.96
CA ALA A 63 -3.83 26.91 -13.85
C ALA A 63 -5.36 26.94 -14.04
N GLY A 64 -5.85 26.84 -15.28
CA GLY A 64 -7.26 26.97 -15.59
C GLY A 64 -7.84 28.32 -15.15
N ASP A 65 -8.85 28.28 -14.30
CA ASP A 65 -9.53 29.46 -13.78
C ASP A 65 -8.88 30.05 -12.52
N VAL A 66 -7.87 29.38 -11.95
CA VAL A 66 -7.12 29.91 -10.80
C VAL A 66 -6.28 31.12 -11.25
N LYS A 67 -6.55 32.29 -10.66
CA LYS A 67 -5.86 33.55 -11.01
C LYS A 67 -4.68 33.85 -10.11
N ASN A 68 -4.78 33.51 -8.83
CA ASN A 68 -3.66 33.61 -7.91
C ASN A 68 -2.78 32.36 -8.02
N LEU A 69 -1.69 32.45 -8.77
CA LEU A 69 -0.83 31.30 -9.04
C LEU A 69 -0.04 30.83 -7.80
N ASP A 70 0.18 31.72 -6.83
CA ASP A 70 0.71 31.33 -5.51
C ASP A 70 -0.26 30.39 -4.77
N CYS A 71 -1.53 30.41 -5.16
CA CYS A 71 -2.58 29.57 -4.61
C CYS A 71 -2.95 28.37 -5.48
N LEU A 72 -2.31 28.16 -6.65
CA LEU A 72 -2.67 27.03 -7.52
C LEU A 72 -2.49 25.68 -6.82
N HIS A 73 -1.42 25.53 -6.04
CA HIS A 73 -1.18 24.34 -5.23
C HIS A 73 -2.32 24.05 -4.25
N GLN A 74 -2.67 25.04 -3.43
CA GLN A 74 -3.76 24.96 -2.46
C GLN A 74 -5.11 24.72 -3.16
N ALA A 75 -5.39 25.46 -4.23
CA ALA A 75 -6.65 25.36 -4.96
C ALA A 75 -6.84 23.97 -5.60
N THR A 76 -5.75 23.38 -6.12
CA THR A 76 -5.72 22.01 -6.63
C THR A 76 -6.03 21.00 -5.52
N ALA A 77 -5.37 21.13 -4.37
CA ALA A 77 -5.60 20.26 -3.23
C ALA A 77 -7.02 20.39 -2.68
N ASP A 78 -7.52 21.62 -2.55
CA ASP A 78 -8.83 21.96 -2.03
C ASP A 78 -9.95 21.42 -2.94
N SER A 79 -9.83 21.59 -4.26
CA SER A 79 -10.77 21.01 -5.23
C SER A 79 -10.80 19.49 -5.18
N ALA A 80 -9.63 18.86 -5.08
CA ALA A 80 -9.52 17.41 -4.97
C ALA A 80 -10.11 16.90 -3.64
N PHE A 81 -9.86 17.61 -2.54
CA PHE A 81 -10.41 17.30 -1.22
C PHE A 81 -11.93 17.44 -1.20
N SER A 82 -12.50 18.55 -1.70
CA SER A 82 -13.95 18.73 -1.85
C SER A 82 -14.59 17.57 -2.61
N THR A 83 -13.95 17.12 -3.69
CA THR A 83 -14.40 15.98 -4.50
C THR A 83 -14.38 14.67 -3.73
N ALA A 84 -13.28 14.40 -3.01
CA ALA A 84 -13.14 13.22 -2.18
C ALA A 84 -14.16 13.19 -1.02
N LYS A 85 -14.34 14.33 -0.36
CA LYS A 85 -15.28 14.53 0.75
C LYS A 85 -16.72 14.30 0.30
N ALA A 86 -17.11 14.85 -0.85
CA ALA A 86 -18.41 14.61 -1.45
C ALA A 86 -18.66 13.13 -1.78
N ALA A 87 -17.60 12.38 -2.13
CA ALA A 87 -17.68 10.94 -2.42
C ALA A 87 -17.69 10.04 -1.17
N GLY A 88 -17.37 10.59 0.01
CA GLY A 88 -17.13 9.83 1.25
C GLY A 88 -15.83 9.03 1.19
N ASP A 89 -14.84 9.58 0.51
CA ASP A 89 -13.61 8.90 0.13
C ASP A 89 -12.43 9.40 0.95
N VAL A 90 -12.16 8.71 2.06
CA VAL A 90 -11.08 9.04 3.02
C VAL A 90 -9.70 9.08 2.35
N ASP A 91 -9.58 8.44 1.21
CA ASP A 91 -8.35 8.09 0.52
C ASP A 91 -7.99 9.22 -0.41
N GLY A 92 -9.02 9.68 -1.11
CA GLY A 92 -8.93 10.93 -1.83
C GLY A 92 -8.68 12.09 -0.88
N MET A 93 -9.36 12.13 0.27
CA MET A 93 -9.18 13.21 1.25
C MET A 93 -7.75 13.25 1.77
N ALA A 94 -7.22 12.11 2.21
CA ALA A 94 -5.85 12.06 2.70
C ALA A 94 -4.78 12.21 1.59
N SER A 95 -5.04 11.77 0.36
CA SER A 95 -4.14 12.09 -0.77
C SER A 95 -4.07 13.58 -1.04
N ALA A 96 -5.21 14.27 -1.00
CA ALA A 96 -5.28 15.71 -1.19
C ALA A 96 -4.60 16.48 -0.04
N LEU A 97 -4.74 16.01 1.20
CA LEU A 97 -4.04 16.58 2.36
C LEU A 97 -2.52 16.41 2.26
N VAL A 98 -2.04 15.20 1.91
CA VAL A 98 -0.59 14.98 1.72
C VAL A 98 -0.08 15.85 0.56
N TYR A 99 -0.80 15.88 -0.56
CA TYR A 99 -0.46 16.75 -1.69
C TYR A 99 -0.41 18.24 -1.30
N ALA A 100 -1.34 18.73 -0.47
CA ALA A 100 -1.34 20.12 0.02
C ALA A 100 -0.09 20.45 0.86
N ALA A 101 0.46 19.45 1.53
CA ALA A 101 1.65 19.62 2.36
C ALA A 101 2.94 19.51 1.56
N VAL A 102 3.01 18.72 0.47
CA VAL A 102 4.26 18.53 -0.30
C VAL A 102 4.84 19.87 -0.76
N GLU A 103 6.17 19.94 -0.78
CA GLU A 103 6.91 21.12 -1.19
C GLU A 103 6.57 21.51 -2.64
N ARG A 104 6.31 22.81 -2.81
CA ARG A 104 6.19 23.42 -4.13
C ARG A 104 7.55 23.90 -4.60
N ASN A 105 7.92 23.54 -5.81
CA ASN A 105 9.20 23.90 -6.39
C ASN A 105 9.34 25.42 -6.56
N THR A 106 10.51 25.91 -6.18
CA THR A 106 10.96 27.26 -6.48
C THR A 106 12.24 27.10 -7.28
N GLY A 107 12.39 27.78 -8.42
CA GLY A 107 13.48 27.51 -9.37
C GLY A 107 14.90 27.84 -8.90
N LYS A 108 15.18 27.77 -7.59
CA LYS A 108 16.46 27.95 -6.93
C LYS A 108 16.47 27.19 -5.60
N VAL A 109 17.55 26.42 -5.36
CA VAL A 109 17.80 25.76 -4.08
C VAL A 109 17.85 26.77 -2.93
N GLY A 110 17.13 26.47 -1.85
CA GLY A 110 17.04 27.26 -0.63
C GLY A 110 16.10 28.47 -0.72
N LEU A 111 15.39 28.65 -1.83
CA LEU A 111 14.37 29.70 -1.95
C LEU A 111 13.05 29.22 -1.34
N LYS A 112 12.45 30.06 -0.49
CA LYS A 112 11.14 29.79 0.11
C LYS A 112 10.02 30.01 -0.90
N SER A 113 9.07 29.09 -0.94
CA SER A 113 7.86 29.19 -1.75
C SER A 113 6.93 30.23 -1.14
N VAL A 114 6.38 31.11 -1.98
CA VAL A 114 5.36 32.07 -1.52
C VAL A 114 4.13 31.30 -1.05
N LEU A 115 3.61 31.64 0.13
CA LEU A 115 2.42 31.02 0.69
C LEU A 115 1.16 31.57 0.03
N CYS A 116 0.16 30.71 -0.16
CA CYS A 116 -1.16 31.13 -0.62
C CYS A 116 -1.84 32.04 0.41
N THR A 117 -2.45 33.13 -0.07
CA THR A 117 -3.23 34.06 0.76
C THR A 117 -4.74 33.89 0.62
N ASP A 118 -5.18 33.13 -0.38
CA ASP A 118 -6.59 32.90 -0.62
C ASP A 118 -7.13 31.91 0.40
N LYS A 119 -8.38 32.12 0.82
CA LYS A 119 -9.04 31.24 1.77
C LYS A 119 -9.43 29.93 1.07
N ALA A 120 -8.97 28.79 1.58
CA ALA A 120 -9.46 27.48 1.15
C ALA A 120 -10.93 27.28 1.56
N GLU A 121 -11.68 26.55 0.74
CA GLU A 121 -13.05 26.12 1.02
C GLU A 121 -13.09 25.14 2.19
N ASN A 122 -12.17 24.18 2.22
CA ASN A 122 -12.12 23.17 3.27
C ASN A 122 -11.23 23.60 4.44
N PRO A 123 -11.74 23.57 5.69
CA PRO A 123 -10.95 23.93 6.87
C PRO A 123 -9.74 23.01 7.08
N GLU A 124 -9.83 21.75 6.65
CA GLU A 124 -8.72 20.80 6.72
C GLU A 124 -7.55 21.21 5.81
N ILE A 125 -7.84 21.81 4.64
CA ILE A 125 -6.83 22.36 3.72
C ILE A 125 -6.36 23.74 4.23
N ALA A 126 -7.27 24.57 4.74
CA ALA A 126 -6.95 25.89 5.29
C ALA A 126 -6.00 25.83 6.51
N ALA A 127 -5.95 24.70 7.21
CA ALA A 127 -5.06 24.48 8.35
C ALA A 127 -3.61 24.17 7.93
N LEU A 128 -3.39 23.81 6.66
CA LEU A 128 -2.10 23.39 6.15
C LEU A 128 -1.40 24.53 5.39
N SER A 129 -0.07 24.47 5.39
CA SER A 129 0.77 25.16 4.41
C SER A 129 1.69 24.14 3.74
N GLN A 130 2.26 24.50 2.60
CA GLN A 130 3.21 23.63 1.90
C GLN A 130 4.60 23.64 2.56
N HIS A 131 5.28 22.51 2.50
CA HIS A 131 6.68 22.39 2.87
C HIS A 131 7.52 23.41 2.09
N GLN A 132 8.59 23.87 2.72
CA GLN A 132 9.57 24.77 2.13
C GLN A 132 10.81 23.99 1.71
N ASP A 133 11.56 24.56 0.77
CA ASP A 133 12.83 23.99 0.32
C ASP A 133 13.73 23.68 1.54
N PRO A 134 14.24 22.43 1.64
CA PRO A 134 14.98 21.95 2.81
C PRO A 134 16.30 22.70 3.04
N ALA A 135 16.86 23.37 2.03
CA ALA A 135 18.03 24.23 2.16
C ALA A 135 17.70 25.66 2.59
N SER A 136 16.41 26.02 2.71
CA SER A 136 15.99 27.33 3.17
C SER A 136 16.12 27.49 4.70
N GLU A 137 16.31 28.72 5.17
CA GLU A 137 16.50 29.00 6.59
C GLU A 137 15.28 28.61 7.43
N GLY A 138 15.45 27.73 8.43
CA GLY A 138 14.37 27.25 9.30
C GLY A 138 13.40 26.26 8.63
N ALA A 139 13.78 25.67 7.49
CA ALA A 139 12.95 24.70 6.78
C ALA A 139 12.63 23.48 7.62
N ALA A 140 13.62 22.90 8.32
CA ALA A 140 13.43 21.69 9.12
C ALA A 140 12.34 21.84 10.19
N GLU A 141 12.36 22.92 10.96
CA GLU A 141 11.34 23.21 11.97
C GLU A 141 9.97 23.50 11.33
N THR A 142 9.95 24.25 10.22
CA THR A 142 8.71 24.61 9.51
C THR A 142 8.04 23.37 8.91
N ASN A 143 8.81 22.55 8.19
CA ASN A 143 8.37 21.31 7.54
C ASN A 143 7.89 20.29 8.58
N LYS A 144 8.60 20.16 9.70
CA LYS A 144 8.13 19.35 10.83
C LYS A 144 6.79 19.83 11.37
N ALA A 145 6.62 21.14 11.58
CA ALA A 145 5.36 21.69 12.06
C ALA A 145 4.20 21.41 11.08
N ILE A 146 4.45 21.55 9.78
CA ILE A 146 3.49 21.21 8.72
C ILE A 146 3.14 19.73 8.76
N THR A 147 4.14 18.84 8.85
CA THR A 147 3.94 17.39 8.94
C THR A 147 3.10 17.00 10.17
N LEU A 148 3.32 17.62 11.32
CA LEU A 148 2.53 17.37 12.53
C LEU A 148 1.09 17.91 12.40
N GLU A 149 0.89 19.06 11.76
CA GLU A 149 -0.46 19.57 11.47
C GLU A 149 -1.19 18.68 10.45
N LEU A 150 -0.48 18.21 9.42
CA LEU A 150 -1.00 17.22 8.47
C LEU A 150 -1.47 15.94 9.18
N ALA A 151 -0.71 15.43 10.15
CA ALA A 151 -1.12 14.28 10.96
C ALA A 151 -2.46 14.52 11.68
N LYS A 152 -2.67 15.73 12.22
CA LYS A 152 -3.95 16.13 12.85
C LYS A 152 -5.08 16.15 11.83
N GLN A 153 -4.86 16.72 10.65
CA GLN A 153 -5.89 16.78 9.61
C GLN A 153 -6.22 15.40 9.03
N LEU A 154 -5.22 14.53 8.88
CA LEU A 154 -5.44 13.13 8.51
C LEU A 154 -6.28 12.41 9.58
N ALA A 155 -5.95 12.57 10.86
CA ALA A 155 -6.73 11.99 11.95
C ALA A 155 -8.18 12.51 11.97
N SER A 156 -8.39 13.82 11.73
CA SER A 156 -9.71 14.47 11.80
C SER A 156 -10.67 13.97 10.72
N VAL A 157 -10.16 13.60 9.54
CA VAL A 157 -10.95 12.98 8.46
C VAL A 157 -11.05 11.46 8.58
N GLY A 158 -10.46 10.90 9.64
CA GLY A 158 -10.40 9.46 9.89
C GLY A 158 -9.45 8.73 8.96
N ALA A 159 -8.41 9.38 8.41
CA ALA A 159 -7.29 8.78 7.67
C ALA A 159 -6.11 8.43 8.58
N ASP A 160 -5.13 7.68 8.07
CA ASP A 160 -3.99 7.19 8.85
C ASP A 160 -3.01 8.36 9.04
N PRO A 161 -2.78 8.82 10.28
CA PRO A 161 -1.89 9.95 10.53
C PRO A 161 -0.45 9.68 10.07
N GLN A 162 -0.03 8.41 10.00
CA GLN A 162 1.32 8.04 9.55
C GLN A 162 1.58 8.41 8.08
N LEU A 163 0.53 8.62 7.28
CA LEU A 163 0.68 9.12 5.91
C LEU A 163 1.27 10.54 5.87
N ALA A 164 1.27 11.28 6.97
CA ALA A 164 1.94 12.58 7.01
C ALA A 164 3.45 12.49 6.75
N LEU A 165 4.09 11.37 7.12
CA LEU A 165 5.51 11.14 6.86
C LEU A 165 5.85 11.09 5.38
N ASP A 166 4.87 10.78 4.52
CA ASP A 166 5.04 10.76 3.08
C ASP A 166 5.02 12.17 2.44
N SER A 167 4.78 13.23 3.22
CA SER A 167 4.91 14.63 2.75
C SER A 167 6.33 15.19 2.85
N GLY A 168 7.26 14.43 3.43
CA GLY A 168 8.62 14.86 3.64
C GLY A 168 9.35 15.18 2.34
N THR A 169 10.42 15.97 2.47
CA THR A 169 11.22 16.43 1.33
C THR A 169 12.57 15.70 1.25
N PHE A 170 13.46 16.18 0.39
CA PHE A 170 14.80 15.67 0.17
C PHE A 170 15.79 16.18 1.22
N LYS A 171 17.01 15.63 1.19
CA LYS A 171 18.13 16.26 1.91
C LYS A 171 18.40 17.66 1.37
N PRO A 172 18.73 18.65 2.22
CA PRO A 172 19.07 20.01 1.78
C PRO A 172 20.11 20.00 0.64
N GLY A 173 19.80 20.69 -0.45
CA GLY A 173 20.72 20.88 -1.58
C GLY A 173 21.77 21.96 -1.31
N ASP A 174 22.73 22.11 -2.23
CA ASP A 174 23.68 23.23 -2.19
C ASP A 174 23.01 24.50 -2.73
N VAL A 175 22.95 25.56 -1.92
CA VAL A 175 22.36 26.86 -2.30
C VAL A 175 23.11 27.57 -3.45
N ASN A 176 24.32 27.10 -3.78
CA ASN A 176 25.11 27.58 -4.91
C ASN A 176 24.88 26.72 -6.18
N ASP A 177 24.02 25.71 -6.13
CA ASP A 177 23.65 24.91 -7.28
C ASP A 177 22.91 25.77 -8.32
N SER A 178 23.54 25.93 -9.48
CA SER A 178 23.00 26.71 -10.59
C SER A 178 21.90 25.98 -11.37
N THR A 179 21.71 24.68 -11.15
CA THR A 179 20.68 23.88 -11.82
C THR A 179 19.31 24.01 -11.15
N GLY A 180 19.27 24.42 -9.88
CA GLY A 180 18.05 24.45 -9.08
C GLY A 180 17.51 23.06 -8.70
N ALA A 181 18.22 21.99 -9.04
CA ALA A 181 17.78 20.61 -8.79
C ALA A 181 18.04 20.15 -7.36
N GLY A 182 19.14 20.59 -6.73
CA GLY A 182 19.50 20.09 -5.41
C GLY A 182 19.68 18.56 -5.41
N ASN A 183 19.17 17.89 -4.37
CA ASN A 183 19.21 16.42 -4.25
C ASN A 183 17.91 15.75 -4.69
N THR A 184 17.11 16.42 -5.53
CA THR A 184 15.77 15.97 -5.89
C THR A 184 15.82 14.90 -6.99
N CYS A 185 14.66 14.29 -7.24
CA CYS A 185 14.44 13.38 -8.35
C CYS A 185 13.14 13.77 -9.06
N ASP A 186 13.03 13.41 -10.34
CA ASP A 186 11.86 13.71 -11.15
C ASP A 186 11.64 12.61 -12.19
N ASP A 187 10.65 11.73 -11.98
CA ASP A 187 10.34 10.64 -12.89
C ASP A 187 8.83 10.34 -12.94
N ALA A 188 8.17 10.88 -13.97
CA ALA A 188 6.74 10.64 -14.22
C ALA A 188 6.40 9.16 -14.51
N ASN A 189 7.39 8.32 -14.87
CA ASN A 189 7.18 6.91 -15.15
C ASN A 189 7.22 6.05 -13.88
N ASP A 190 7.78 6.57 -12.79
CA ASP A 190 7.72 5.94 -11.49
C ASP A 190 6.39 6.24 -10.80
N ALA A 191 5.43 5.33 -10.96
CA ALA A 191 4.09 5.51 -10.40
C ALA A 191 4.03 5.60 -8.87
N GLU A 192 5.08 5.17 -8.15
CA GLU A 192 5.17 5.36 -6.70
C GLU A 192 5.66 6.78 -6.36
N GLY A 193 6.58 7.29 -7.18
CA GLY A 193 7.30 8.53 -6.95
C GLY A 193 8.75 8.22 -6.59
N CYS A 194 9.67 8.81 -7.34
CA CYS A 194 11.10 8.49 -7.23
C CYS A 194 11.68 8.78 -5.84
N ILE A 195 11.06 9.68 -5.05
CA ILE A 195 11.51 9.97 -3.68
C ILE A 195 11.36 8.74 -2.77
N PHE A 196 10.36 7.92 -3.03
CA PHE A 196 10.08 6.69 -2.30
C PHE A 196 10.90 5.52 -2.85
N SER A 197 10.86 5.32 -4.17
CA SER A 197 11.50 4.15 -4.80
C SER A 197 13.03 4.17 -4.70
N GLN A 198 13.62 5.37 -4.65
CA GLN A 198 15.06 5.57 -4.50
C GLN A 198 15.46 5.85 -3.05
N ASN A 199 14.51 5.79 -2.10
CA ASN A 199 14.74 6.03 -0.67
C ASN A 199 15.43 7.38 -0.38
N LEU A 200 14.96 8.43 -1.04
CA LEU A 200 15.46 9.80 -0.92
C LEU A 200 14.67 10.64 0.09
N LEU A 201 13.50 10.16 0.52
CA LEU A 201 12.63 10.81 1.49
C LEU A 201 13.34 11.02 2.83
N VAL A 202 13.39 12.28 3.27
CA VAL A 202 13.75 12.65 4.63
C VAL A 202 12.46 12.91 5.40
N LYS A 203 12.25 12.14 6.46
CA LYS A 203 11.08 12.32 7.33
C LYS A 203 11.30 13.50 8.26
N ASP A 204 10.40 14.47 8.25
CA ASP A 204 10.47 15.66 9.11
C ASP A 204 10.08 15.38 10.57
N ALA A 205 9.39 14.27 10.82
CA ALA A 205 8.97 13.84 12.15
C ALA A 205 9.17 12.33 12.35
N SER A 206 9.24 11.90 13.60
CA SER A 206 9.21 10.48 13.96
C SER A 206 7.77 9.95 14.04
N ALA A 207 7.61 8.63 13.92
CA ALA A 207 6.30 7.98 14.01
C ALA A 207 5.58 8.25 15.36
N ASP A 208 6.34 8.38 16.45
CA ASP A 208 5.80 8.68 17.77
C ASP A 208 5.29 10.12 17.88
N GLU A 209 5.98 11.07 17.26
CA GLU A 209 5.53 12.46 17.19
C GLU A 209 4.26 12.61 16.36
N ILE A 210 4.15 11.86 15.26
CA ILE A 210 2.90 11.77 14.47
C ILE A 210 1.75 11.22 15.32
N ALA A 211 2.01 10.13 16.06
CA ALA A 211 0.99 9.53 16.93
C ALA A 211 0.56 10.50 18.05
N ALA A 212 1.50 11.25 18.63
CA ALA A 212 1.22 12.26 19.63
C ALA A 212 0.37 13.41 19.06
N ALA A 213 0.74 13.96 17.91
CA ALA A 213 -0.01 15.03 17.26
C ALA A 213 -1.44 14.59 16.89
N ALA A 214 -1.61 13.38 16.36
CA ALA A 214 -2.93 12.83 16.04
C ALA A 214 -3.83 12.64 17.28
N ALA A 215 -3.24 12.31 18.43
CA ALA A 215 -3.98 12.14 19.68
C ALA A 215 -4.57 13.46 20.19
N GLU A 216 -3.99 14.62 19.87
CA GLU A 216 -4.50 15.94 20.27
C GLU A 216 -5.91 16.22 19.70
N VAL A 217 -6.21 15.70 18.51
CA VAL A 217 -7.52 15.84 17.86
C VAL A 217 -8.62 15.12 18.65
N SER A 218 -8.26 14.05 19.37
CA SER A 218 -9.18 13.30 20.24
C SER A 218 -9.45 13.98 21.58
N GLY A 219 -8.65 14.98 21.98
CA GLY A 219 -8.76 15.70 23.26
C GLY A 219 -9.88 16.76 23.33
N ASN A 220 -10.42 17.17 22.18
CA ASN A 220 -11.42 18.25 22.07
C ASN A 220 -12.82 17.81 21.60
N ALA A 221 -13.07 16.51 21.45
CA ALA A 221 -14.36 15.96 21.07
C ALA A 221 -15.00 15.21 22.26
N GLY A 222 -16.09 15.75 22.80
CA GLY A 222 -16.90 15.03 23.78
C GLY A 222 -17.38 13.69 23.22
N ASN A 223 -17.25 12.63 24.04
CA ASN A 223 -17.80 11.28 23.90
C ASN A 223 -18.28 10.87 22.49
N GLY A 224 -17.34 10.31 21.72
CA GLY A 224 -17.60 9.57 20.49
C GLY A 224 -16.63 8.41 20.33
N ALA A 225 -16.50 7.56 21.34
CA ALA A 225 -15.80 6.29 21.21
C ALA A 225 -16.67 5.36 20.36
N ASP A 226 -16.33 5.23 19.08
CA ASP A 226 -16.58 4.11 18.17
C ASP A 226 -16.27 4.60 16.75
N ASN A 227 -15.01 4.48 16.29
CA ASN A 227 -14.57 4.36 14.88
C ASN A 227 -13.09 4.77 14.72
N ALA A 228 -12.17 3.90 15.13
CA ALA A 228 -10.74 3.99 14.77
C ALA A 228 -10.34 2.77 13.90
N ALA A 229 -11.08 2.54 12.81
CA ALA A 229 -10.87 1.37 11.94
C ALA A 229 -10.92 1.68 10.43
N ASN A 230 -10.87 2.95 10.01
CA ASN A 230 -11.08 3.29 8.59
C ASN A 230 -10.10 4.34 8.05
N SER A 231 -8.83 4.20 8.41
CA SER A 231 -7.79 5.17 8.12
C SER A 231 -6.76 4.74 7.07
N THR A 232 -6.69 3.44 6.76
CA THR A 232 -5.67 2.90 5.86
C THR A 232 -6.02 3.00 4.38
N LYS A 233 -6.99 3.83 4.00
CA LYS A 233 -7.57 3.69 2.68
C LYS A 233 -6.99 4.64 1.61
N VAL A 234 -6.07 5.60 1.85
CA VAL A 234 -5.21 6.11 0.72
C VAL A 234 -4.45 4.96 0.04
N ALA A 235 -4.13 3.93 0.83
CA ALA A 235 -3.62 2.66 0.33
C ALA A 235 -4.70 1.72 -0.28
N ARG A 236 -5.98 2.10 -0.29
CA ARG A 236 -7.18 1.30 -0.64
C ARG A 236 -8.39 2.08 -1.19
N ARG A 237 -8.18 3.06 -2.08
CA ARG A 237 -9.20 3.44 -3.08
C ARG A 237 -9.61 2.27 -4.00
N PHE A 238 -8.92 1.14 -3.87
CA PHE A 238 -9.48 -0.20 -4.01
C PHE A 238 -10.19 -0.67 -2.72
N ARG A 239 -11.44 -0.23 -2.48
CA ARG A 239 -12.55 -1.03 -1.87
C ARG A 239 -13.69 -0.11 -1.43
N SER A 240 -14.55 0.10 -2.42
CA SER A 240 -15.94 0.54 -2.31
C SER A 240 -16.74 -0.16 -1.19
N ARG A 241 -17.48 0.67 -0.44
CA ARG A 241 -18.90 0.56 0.01
C ARG A 241 -19.50 -0.82 0.35
N GLY A 242 -20.09 -0.92 1.56
CA GLY A 242 -21.30 -1.72 1.78
C GLY A 242 -21.55 -2.33 3.18
N ARG A 243 -22.34 -1.62 4.01
CA ARG A 243 -23.33 -2.10 5.02
C ARG A 243 -22.90 -2.62 6.43
N ARG A 244 -23.10 -1.70 7.40
CA ARG A 244 -23.88 -1.73 8.69
C ARG A 244 -24.44 -3.05 9.29
N ALA A 245 -24.27 -3.21 10.62
CA ALA A 245 -25.29 -3.25 11.72
C ALA A 245 -24.94 -4.27 12.85
N THR A 246 -24.48 -3.83 14.05
CA THR A 246 -25.16 -3.70 15.38
C THR A 246 -25.44 -4.98 16.21
N THR A 247 -24.94 -5.09 17.46
CA THR A 247 -25.71 -5.24 18.75
C THR A 247 -24.83 -5.54 20.02
N ILE A 248 -24.71 -4.54 20.92
CA ILE A 248 -24.92 -4.46 22.41
C ILE A 248 -24.29 -5.48 23.42
N LEU A 249 -23.27 -5.01 24.18
CA LEU A 249 -23.02 -4.90 25.68
C LEU A 249 -23.63 -5.90 26.72
N PRO A 250 -23.11 -6.04 27.99
CA PRO A 250 -22.39 -5.02 28.79
C PRO A 250 -21.24 -5.42 29.76
N SER A 251 -20.41 -4.40 30.06
CA SER A 251 -19.85 -3.92 31.34
C SER A 251 -19.22 -4.85 32.40
N GLY A 252 -17.93 -4.62 32.65
CA GLY A 252 -17.24 -4.97 33.89
C GLY A 252 -16.07 -4.02 34.19
N ARG A 253 -16.30 -3.05 35.11
CA ARG A 253 -15.30 -2.15 35.71
C ARG A 253 -14.09 -2.93 36.23
N ARG A 254 -12.86 -2.49 35.91
CA ARG A 254 -11.71 -2.68 36.82
C ARG A 254 -10.74 -1.49 36.73
N GLN A 255 -10.26 -1.15 37.91
CA GLN A 255 -9.59 0.08 38.30
C GLN A 255 -8.20 0.23 37.68
N VAL A 256 -7.90 1.49 37.34
CA VAL A 256 -6.56 2.04 37.14
C VAL A 256 -5.74 1.84 38.42
N ARG A 257 -4.55 1.24 38.28
CA ARG A 257 -3.43 1.46 39.20
C ARG A 257 -2.27 2.02 38.39
N GLU A 258 -1.91 3.24 38.76
CA GLU A 258 -0.60 3.86 38.60
C GLU A 258 0.54 2.87 38.81
N ILE A 259 1.51 2.86 37.89
CA ILE A 259 2.89 2.52 38.20
C ILE A 259 3.75 3.65 37.65
N GLU A 260 4.43 4.31 38.58
CA GLU A 260 5.38 5.39 38.35
C GLU A 260 6.61 4.95 37.54
N ASN A 261 7.10 5.93 36.77
CA ASN A 261 8.42 6.04 36.17
C ASN A 261 9.56 5.50 37.06
N ARG A 262 10.34 4.55 36.52
CA ARG A 262 11.78 4.44 36.82
C ARG A 262 12.58 4.25 35.54
N ASN A 263 13.19 5.35 35.12
CA ASN A 263 14.37 5.37 34.26
C ASN A 263 15.51 4.61 34.93
N GLN A 264 15.92 3.47 34.39
CA GLN A 264 17.30 2.99 34.53
C GLN A 264 17.81 2.47 33.19
N ASN A 265 18.73 3.26 32.67
CA ASN A 265 19.56 3.04 31.50
C ASN A 265 20.62 2.00 31.86
N GLN A 266 20.49 0.75 31.43
CA GLN A 266 21.61 -0.20 31.42
C GLN A 266 21.60 -1.07 30.16
N ASN A 267 22.60 -0.76 29.34
CA ASN A 267 23.12 -1.50 28.22
C ASN A 267 23.70 -2.84 28.72
N GLN A 268 22.96 -3.94 28.60
CA GLN A 268 23.54 -5.30 28.67
C GLN A 268 22.86 -6.25 27.68
N ASN A 269 23.65 -6.59 26.68
CA ASN A 269 23.51 -7.73 25.79
C ASN A 269 23.49 -9.02 26.63
N GLN A 270 22.33 -9.66 26.79
CA GLN A 270 22.21 -11.02 27.29
C GLN A 270 20.96 -11.71 26.72
N ASN A 271 21.22 -12.69 25.88
CA ASN A 271 20.29 -13.74 25.48
C ASN A 271 19.77 -14.51 26.71
N ASN A 272 18.50 -14.91 26.58
CA ASN A 272 17.75 -15.91 27.36
C ASN A 272 16.84 -15.41 28.50
N ASN A 273 15.54 -15.37 28.21
CA ASN A 273 14.51 -15.99 29.06
C ASN A 273 13.20 -16.08 28.24
N ALA A 274 12.87 -17.22 27.63
CA ALA A 274 12.27 -18.38 28.29
C ALA A 274 11.01 -18.01 29.12
N GLY A 275 10.00 -17.46 28.44
CA GLY A 275 8.61 -17.73 28.83
C GLY A 275 8.26 -19.13 28.39
N ALA A 276 8.05 -20.05 29.33
CA ALA A 276 7.69 -21.44 29.05
C ALA A 276 6.35 -21.51 28.30
N ALA A 277 6.41 -21.50 26.97
CA ALA A 277 5.29 -21.87 26.11
C ALA A 277 5.17 -23.40 26.14
N THR A 278 4.02 -23.91 26.57
CA THR A 278 3.70 -25.34 26.67
C THR A 278 3.44 -26.00 25.31
N GLY A 279 4.00 -25.43 24.23
CA GLY A 279 3.77 -25.84 22.85
C GLY A 279 4.98 -26.51 22.22
N THR A 280 4.74 -27.40 21.27
CA THR A 280 5.80 -28.00 20.44
C THR A 280 6.28 -26.96 19.44
N ASN A 281 7.59 -26.70 19.35
CA ASN A 281 8.13 -25.86 18.29
C ASN A 281 7.99 -26.56 16.93
N VAL A 282 7.35 -25.91 15.96
CA VAL A 282 7.14 -26.44 14.61
C VAL A 282 8.00 -25.74 13.54
N GLN A 283 8.86 -24.79 13.93
CA GLN A 283 9.91 -24.23 13.07
C GLN A 283 11.11 -25.17 13.03
N THR A 284 11.36 -25.74 11.85
CA THR A 284 12.41 -26.75 11.62
C THR A 284 13.65 -26.20 10.92
N PHE A 285 13.60 -24.94 10.45
CA PHE A 285 14.77 -24.29 9.87
C PHE A 285 15.85 -24.02 10.92
N THR A 286 17.10 -24.34 10.60
CA THR A 286 18.24 -24.27 11.53
C THR A 286 19.34 -23.29 11.12
N GLY A 287 19.21 -22.64 9.96
CA GLY A 287 20.11 -21.55 9.57
C GLY A 287 20.06 -20.42 10.62
N ALA A 288 21.20 -19.78 10.86
CA ALA A 288 21.35 -18.79 11.93
C ALA A 288 22.27 -17.60 11.58
N LEU A 289 22.45 -17.31 10.29
CA LEU A 289 23.12 -16.10 9.82
C LEU A 289 22.40 -14.86 10.38
N GLY A 290 23.11 -14.06 11.16
CA GLY A 290 22.50 -12.92 11.87
C GLY A 290 21.48 -13.29 12.97
N GLY A 291 21.39 -14.57 13.34
CA GLY A 291 20.53 -15.10 14.41
C GLY A 291 19.61 -16.25 13.96
N PRO A 292 19.20 -17.15 14.87
CA PRO A 292 18.27 -18.23 14.55
C PRO A 292 16.84 -17.70 14.34
N ALA A 293 16.05 -18.40 13.55
CA ALA A 293 14.63 -18.10 13.43
C ALA A 293 13.92 -18.33 14.78
N PRO A 294 13.05 -17.40 15.24
CA PRO A 294 12.32 -17.58 16.48
C PRO A 294 11.43 -18.82 16.39
N PRO A 295 11.26 -19.58 17.50
CA PRO A 295 10.43 -20.76 17.50
C PRO A 295 8.98 -20.40 17.17
N VAL A 296 8.29 -21.32 16.48
CA VAL A 296 6.84 -21.29 16.28
C VAL A 296 6.23 -22.29 17.24
N ASN A 297 5.71 -21.86 18.37
CA ASN A 297 5.13 -22.80 19.33
C ASN A 297 3.70 -23.14 18.90
N SER A 298 3.39 -24.44 18.79
CA SER A 298 2.02 -24.90 18.60
C SER A 298 1.41 -25.28 19.94
N SER A 299 0.32 -24.62 20.35
CA SER A 299 -0.47 -24.95 21.53
C SER A 299 -1.75 -25.68 21.12
N PRO A 300 -1.86 -27.00 21.36
CA PRO A 300 -3.08 -27.76 21.04
C PRO A 300 -4.31 -27.33 21.87
N ALA A 301 -4.09 -26.60 22.96
CA ALA A 301 -5.15 -26.12 23.86
C ALA A 301 -5.79 -24.80 23.38
N ALA A 302 -5.19 -24.10 22.42
CA ALA A 302 -5.74 -22.86 21.86
C ALA A 302 -6.52 -23.16 20.58
N THR A 303 -7.84 -23.04 20.62
CA THR A 303 -8.73 -23.41 19.50
C THR A 303 -8.77 -22.39 18.37
N ASP A 304 -8.52 -21.11 18.66
CA ASP A 304 -8.70 -20.04 17.66
C ASP A 304 -7.37 -19.59 17.03
N LYS A 305 -6.27 -19.61 17.80
CA LYS A 305 -4.93 -19.19 17.34
C LYS A 305 -3.84 -20.11 17.91
N PRO A 306 -3.75 -21.35 17.42
CA PRO A 306 -2.89 -22.37 18.00
C PRO A 306 -1.39 -22.15 17.81
N PHE A 307 -0.95 -21.20 16.99
CA PHE A 307 0.48 -20.96 16.73
C PHE A 307 0.92 -19.61 17.28
N ASP A 308 2.08 -19.53 17.93
CA ASP A 308 2.68 -18.26 18.34
C ASP A 308 4.14 -18.11 17.90
N VAL A 309 4.52 -16.86 17.62
CA VAL A 309 5.89 -16.43 17.33
C VAL A 309 6.14 -15.12 18.06
N ASN A 310 7.07 -15.11 19.02
CA ASN A 310 7.39 -13.93 19.83
C ASN A 310 6.14 -13.23 20.42
N GLY A 311 5.17 -14.01 20.90
CA GLY A 311 3.92 -13.51 21.48
C GLY A 311 2.85 -13.07 20.46
N SER A 312 3.15 -13.07 19.15
CA SER A 312 2.14 -12.89 18.10
C SER A 312 1.46 -14.23 17.81
N THR A 313 0.13 -14.27 17.79
CA THR A 313 -0.65 -15.51 17.62
C THR A 313 -1.31 -15.62 16.24
N PHE A 314 -1.31 -16.83 15.68
CA PHE A 314 -1.73 -17.15 14.31
C PHE A 314 -2.69 -18.34 14.30
N VAL A 315 -3.67 -18.28 13.40
CA VAL A 315 -4.58 -19.39 13.12
C VAL A 315 -3.89 -20.47 12.28
N ASN A 316 -3.03 -20.04 11.34
CA ASN A 316 -2.42 -20.89 10.33
C ASN A 316 -0.90 -21.09 10.59
N LYS A 317 -0.46 -22.34 10.54
CA LYS A 317 0.95 -22.74 10.74
C LYS A 317 1.92 -22.07 9.76
N GLY A 318 1.54 -22.00 8.49
CA GLY A 318 2.34 -21.38 7.43
C GLY A 318 2.52 -19.87 7.65
N ALA A 319 1.48 -19.16 8.07
CA ALA A 319 1.58 -17.74 8.43
C ALA A 319 2.54 -17.50 9.60
N ALA A 320 2.50 -18.39 10.61
CA ALA A 320 3.42 -18.34 11.73
C ALA A 320 4.87 -18.63 11.31
N LEU A 321 5.09 -19.65 10.46
CA LEU A 321 6.42 -19.98 9.92
C LEU A 321 6.97 -18.84 9.04
N GLN A 322 6.13 -18.20 8.21
CA GLN A 322 6.52 -17.03 7.44
C GLN A 322 6.88 -15.85 8.34
N ARG A 323 6.13 -15.62 9.44
CA ARG A 323 6.49 -14.61 10.42
C ARG A 323 7.83 -14.93 11.08
N SER A 324 8.08 -16.18 11.43
CA SER A 324 9.35 -16.62 12.00
C SER A 324 10.53 -16.35 11.05
N CYS A 325 10.41 -16.71 9.77
CA CYS A 325 11.44 -16.43 8.76
C CYS A 325 11.66 -14.92 8.52
N SER A 326 10.60 -14.12 8.46
CA SER A 326 10.75 -12.66 8.27
C SER A 326 11.39 -11.96 9.48
N VAL A 327 11.07 -12.40 10.71
CA VAL A 327 11.73 -11.88 11.92
C VAL A 327 13.22 -12.22 11.91
N GLN A 328 13.60 -13.42 11.47
CA GLN A 328 15.00 -13.77 11.27
C GLN A 328 15.70 -12.90 10.23
N ASN A 329 15.06 -12.69 9.07
CA ASN A 329 15.62 -11.87 8.01
C ASN A 329 15.86 -10.43 8.45
N ASN A 330 14.96 -9.86 9.25
CA ASN A 330 15.13 -8.52 9.81
C ASN A 330 16.31 -8.47 10.79
N ALA A 331 16.40 -9.43 11.72
CA ALA A 331 17.53 -9.52 12.65
C ALA A 331 18.87 -9.68 11.91
N CYS A 332 18.89 -10.48 10.85
CA CYS A 332 20.07 -10.63 9.99
C CYS A 332 20.41 -9.34 9.24
N SER A 333 19.41 -8.66 8.70
CA SER A 333 19.61 -7.39 8.00
C SER A 333 20.10 -6.29 8.95
N ASP A 334 19.60 -6.25 10.18
CA ASP A 334 20.07 -5.34 11.23
C ASP A 334 21.53 -5.64 11.62
N ALA A 335 21.92 -6.91 11.65
CA ALA A 335 23.32 -7.32 11.86
C ALA A 335 24.22 -6.89 10.69
N ALA A 336 23.79 -7.11 9.44
CA ALA A 336 24.50 -6.65 8.24
C ALA A 336 24.67 -5.12 8.22
N ASN A 337 23.63 -4.39 8.63
CA ASN A 337 23.61 -2.93 8.64
C ASN A 337 24.35 -2.29 9.84
N SER A 338 24.65 -3.06 10.89
CA SER A 338 25.36 -2.58 12.09
C SER A 338 26.88 -2.75 12.02
N GLY A 339 27.41 -3.11 10.85
CA GLY A 339 28.85 -3.20 10.59
C GLY A 339 29.46 -4.59 10.80
N ALA A 340 28.65 -5.66 10.75
CA ALA A 340 29.18 -7.01 10.64
C ALA A 340 29.77 -7.23 9.23
N GLU A 341 31.10 -7.18 9.11
CA GLU A 341 31.84 -7.20 7.83
C GLU A 341 31.58 -8.45 6.96
N ASP A 342 31.12 -9.55 7.56
CA ASP A 342 30.95 -10.85 6.90
C ASP A 342 29.49 -11.23 6.57
N ILE A 343 28.52 -10.32 6.73
CA ILE A 343 27.09 -10.60 6.48
C ILE A 343 26.54 -9.53 5.54
N THR A 344 26.10 -9.92 4.33
CA THR A 344 25.40 -9.01 3.43
C THR A 344 23.88 -9.16 3.56
N VAL A 345 23.14 -8.12 3.19
CA VAL A 345 21.67 -8.20 3.08
C VAL A 345 21.24 -9.25 2.05
N ALA A 346 22.06 -9.52 1.03
CA ALA A 346 21.80 -10.59 0.07
C ALA A 346 21.88 -11.98 0.70
N ASP A 347 22.84 -12.20 1.61
CA ASP A 347 22.95 -13.46 2.36
C ASP A 347 21.76 -13.66 3.31
N CYS A 348 21.28 -12.58 3.93
CA CYS A 348 20.06 -12.60 4.74
C CYS A 348 18.83 -12.99 3.92
N GLN A 349 18.70 -12.44 2.71
CA GLN A 349 17.60 -12.79 1.79
C GLN A 349 17.69 -14.23 1.31
N ALA A 350 18.91 -14.75 1.07
CA ALA A 350 19.12 -16.16 0.73
C ALA A 350 18.71 -17.08 1.88
N GLN A 351 19.09 -16.74 3.12
CA GLN A 351 18.66 -17.47 4.31
C GLN A 351 17.13 -17.43 4.49
N GLU A 352 16.48 -16.29 4.23
CA GLU A 352 15.02 -16.20 4.28
C GLU A 352 14.36 -17.16 3.27
N ASP A 353 14.90 -17.24 2.05
CA ASP A 353 14.42 -18.16 1.02
C ASP A 353 14.54 -19.62 1.48
N GLU A 354 15.65 -20.00 2.10
CA GLU A 354 15.86 -21.33 2.66
C GLU A 354 14.92 -21.61 3.84
N CYS A 355 14.69 -20.62 4.71
CA CYS A 355 13.75 -20.72 5.82
C CYS A 355 12.31 -20.97 5.34
N LEU A 356 11.88 -20.21 4.34
CA LEU A 356 10.56 -20.40 3.73
C LEU A 356 10.47 -21.75 3.02
N ALA A 357 11.52 -22.16 2.29
CA ALA A 357 11.56 -23.47 1.64
C ALA A 357 11.48 -24.63 2.65
N ALA A 358 12.15 -24.54 3.80
CA ALA A 358 12.06 -25.51 4.88
C ALA A 358 10.64 -25.60 5.47
N ALA A 359 9.87 -24.52 5.40
CA ALA A 359 8.46 -24.47 5.77
C ALA A 359 7.50 -24.94 4.64
N SER A 360 8.02 -25.39 3.50
CA SER A 360 7.24 -25.65 2.26
C SER A 360 6.45 -24.42 1.77
N LEU A 361 6.97 -23.23 2.07
CA LEU A 361 6.42 -21.94 1.65
C LEU A 361 7.27 -21.39 0.51
N LYS A 362 6.62 -20.79 -0.49
CA LYS A 362 7.33 -20.12 -1.59
C LYS A 362 7.32 -18.62 -1.35
N LYS A 363 8.49 -17.97 -1.36
CA LYS A 363 8.57 -16.51 -1.47
C LYS A 363 7.91 -16.10 -2.78
N LEU A 364 6.87 -15.27 -2.70
CA LEU A 364 6.29 -14.62 -3.87
C LEU A 364 7.32 -13.61 -4.41
N ARG A 365 8.31 -14.10 -5.17
CA ARG A 365 9.19 -13.25 -5.95
C ARG A 365 8.33 -12.49 -6.94
N ARG A 366 8.17 -11.19 -6.73
CA ARG A 366 7.57 -10.27 -7.71
C ARG A 366 8.52 -10.25 -8.92
N SER A 367 8.27 -11.13 -9.88
CA SER A 367 8.91 -11.07 -11.19
C SER A 367 8.56 -9.72 -11.81
N SER A 368 9.58 -8.96 -12.19
CA SER A 368 9.52 -7.65 -12.84
C SER A 368 9.02 -7.70 -14.29
N GLY A 369 8.18 -8.69 -14.64
CA GLY A 369 7.52 -8.82 -15.93
C GLY A 369 6.06 -8.37 -15.80
N GLY A 370 5.76 -7.16 -16.26
CA GLY A 370 4.41 -6.60 -16.26
C GLY A 370 3.44 -7.45 -17.08
N HIS A 371 2.68 -8.31 -16.40
CA HIS A 371 1.35 -8.75 -16.83
C HIS A 371 0.42 -8.51 -15.64
N ARG A 372 -0.53 -7.59 -15.82
CA ARG A 372 -1.56 -7.24 -14.84
C ARG A 372 -2.48 -8.45 -14.61
N MET A 373 -2.11 -9.37 -13.72
CA MET A 373 -3.09 -10.22 -13.05
C MET A 373 -3.76 -9.38 -11.96
N ARG A 374 -5.07 -9.19 -12.10
CA ARG A 374 -5.93 -8.62 -11.06
C ARG A 374 -5.79 -9.48 -9.81
N ILE A 375 -5.16 -8.94 -8.77
CA ILE A 375 -5.18 -9.54 -7.43
C ILE A 375 -6.61 -9.35 -6.89
N ALA A 376 -7.46 -10.33 -7.18
CA ALA A 376 -8.62 -10.62 -6.35
C ALA A 376 -8.10 -10.78 -4.93
N SER A 377 -8.69 -10.05 -4.00
CA SER A 377 -8.46 -10.31 -2.60
C SER A 377 -8.86 -11.74 -2.29
N ARG A 378 -7.90 -12.60 -1.97
CA ARG A 378 -8.17 -13.92 -1.39
C ARG A 378 -8.73 -13.71 0.03
N GLN A 379 -9.99 -13.26 0.10
CA GLN A 379 -10.90 -13.84 1.08
C GLN A 379 -10.88 -15.34 0.79
N ALA A 380 -10.63 -16.16 1.81
CA ALA A 380 -10.84 -17.60 1.67
C ALA A 380 -12.30 -17.78 1.24
N LEU A 381 -12.51 -18.22 0.02
CA LEU A 381 -13.85 -18.49 -0.51
C LEU A 381 -14.43 -19.65 0.27
N ASP A 382 -15.69 -19.53 0.70
CA ASP A 382 -16.37 -20.62 1.38
C ASP A 382 -16.97 -21.58 0.33
N PHE A 383 -16.28 -22.68 0.08
CA PHE A 383 -16.72 -23.74 -0.82
C PHE A 383 -17.78 -24.66 -0.19
N GLY A 384 -18.24 -24.37 1.03
CA GLY A 384 -19.21 -25.14 1.77
C GLY A 384 -18.63 -26.49 2.21
N SER A 385 -19.30 -27.59 1.85
CA SER A 385 -18.87 -28.94 2.25
C SER A 385 -17.75 -29.54 1.39
N CYS A 386 -17.35 -28.89 0.31
CA CYS A 386 -16.26 -29.32 -0.57
C CYS A 386 -14.96 -28.59 -0.20
N GLN A 387 -13.82 -29.28 -0.19
CA GLN A 387 -12.56 -28.70 0.33
C GLN A 387 -11.68 -28.16 -0.80
N ASP A 388 -11.64 -28.86 -1.94
CA ASP A 388 -10.71 -28.51 -3.01
C ASP A 388 -11.39 -28.51 -4.40
N PRO A 389 -11.77 -27.34 -4.92
CA PRO A 389 -12.31 -27.18 -6.27
C PRO A 389 -11.24 -27.03 -7.36
N SER A 390 -9.97 -27.31 -7.10
CA SER A 390 -8.91 -27.12 -8.09
C SER A 390 -8.98 -28.11 -9.26
N ILE A 391 -8.38 -27.69 -10.38
CA ILE A 391 -8.21 -28.46 -11.61
C ILE A 391 -6.73 -28.76 -11.82
N GLU A 392 -6.41 -29.99 -12.20
CA GLU A 392 -5.10 -30.37 -12.72
C GLU A 392 -5.12 -30.51 -14.24
N PHE A 393 -3.96 -30.31 -14.86
CA PHE A 393 -3.71 -30.58 -16.28
C PHE A 393 -2.47 -31.45 -16.41
N ALA A 394 -2.65 -32.70 -16.85
CA ALA A 394 -1.55 -33.66 -16.95
C ALA A 394 -1.82 -34.72 -18.01
N ALA A 395 -0.75 -35.35 -18.49
CA ALA A 395 -0.85 -36.59 -19.27
C ALA A 395 -1.11 -37.78 -18.32
N GLY A 396 -1.77 -38.83 -18.83
CA GLY A 396 -2.02 -40.05 -18.07
C GLY A 396 -3.32 -40.04 -17.25
N LEU A 397 -4.05 -38.92 -17.20
CA LEU A 397 -5.33 -38.84 -16.50
C LEU A 397 -6.36 -39.74 -17.22
N ASP A 398 -7.00 -40.63 -16.45
CA ASP A 398 -7.82 -41.76 -16.92
C ASP A 398 -7.17 -42.63 -18.01
N GLY A 399 -5.84 -42.75 -17.98
CA GLY A 399 -5.11 -43.53 -18.98
C GLY A 399 -5.04 -42.90 -20.37
N ARG A 400 -5.40 -41.61 -20.51
CA ARG A 400 -5.18 -40.86 -21.75
C ARG A 400 -3.70 -40.62 -21.96
N LYS A 401 -3.24 -40.69 -23.21
CA LYS A 401 -1.84 -40.36 -23.56
C LYS A 401 -1.65 -38.86 -23.74
N GLU A 402 -2.69 -38.20 -24.20
CA GLU A 402 -2.78 -36.76 -24.36
C GLU A 402 -2.97 -36.09 -23.00
N GLU A 403 -2.43 -34.88 -22.85
CA GLU A 403 -2.70 -34.06 -21.67
C GLU A 403 -4.19 -33.66 -21.64
N SER A 404 -4.82 -33.85 -20.48
CA SER A 404 -6.23 -33.56 -20.26
C SER A 404 -6.40 -32.85 -18.92
N PHE A 405 -7.60 -32.32 -18.70
CA PHE A 405 -8.00 -31.67 -17.46
C PHE A 405 -8.79 -32.64 -16.60
N ALA A 406 -8.58 -32.66 -15.29
CA ALA A 406 -9.43 -33.36 -14.32
C ALA A 406 -9.56 -32.53 -13.03
N PRO A 407 -10.58 -32.78 -12.20
CA PRO A 407 -10.59 -32.23 -10.85
C PRO A 407 -9.45 -32.83 -10.02
N ALA A 408 -8.69 -31.98 -9.32
CA ALA A 408 -7.59 -32.42 -8.46
C ALA A 408 -8.05 -32.72 -7.02
N GLY A 409 -9.23 -32.21 -6.63
CA GLY A 409 -9.83 -32.38 -5.31
C GLY A 409 -11.06 -33.28 -5.25
N ASP A 410 -12.02 -32.97 -4.38
CA ASP A 410 -13.12 -33.86 -3.95
C ASP A 410 -14.26 -34.08 -4.99
N PHE A 411 -13.98 -33.87 -6.26
CA PHE A 411 -14.96 -33.83 -7.33
C PHE A 411 -14.83 -35.08 -8.22
N GLU A 412 -15.79 -36.00 -8.12
CA GLU A 412 -15.80 -37.20 -8.96
C GLU A 412 -16.25 -36.89 -10.39
N HIS A 413 -15.27 -36.70 -11.28
CA HIS A 413 -15.49 -36.52 -12.72
C HIS A 413 -14.29 -37.02 -13.50
N GLY A 414 -14.52 -37.68 -14.65
CA GLY A 414 -13.45 -38.10 -15.53
C GLY A 414 -12.76 -36.92 -16.23
N SER A 415 -11.53 -37.14 -16.66
CA SER A 415 -10.74 -36.21 -17.43
C SER A 415 -11.36 -35.83 -18.78
N ALA A 416 -11.11 -34.61 -19.22
CA ALA A 416 -11.59 -34.06 -20.48
C ALA A 416 -10.49 -33.25 -21.18
N LEU A 417 -10.45 -33.28 -22.51
CA LEU A 417 -9.53 -32.44 -23.30
C LEU A 417 -9.91 -30.96 -23.28
N ASN A 418 -11.15 -30.65 -22.91
CA ASN A 418 -11.67 -29.29 -22.88
C ASN A 418 -11.93 -28.87 -21.43
N ILE A 419 -11.21 -27.85 -20.99
CA ILE A 419 -11.30 -27.28 -19.64
C ILE A 419 -12.74 -26.94 -19.23
N ASN A 420 -13.57 -26.51 -20.18
CA ASN A 420 -14.97 -26.16 -19.92
C ASN A 420 -15.78 -27.30 -19.33
N VAL A 421 -15.46 -28.54 -19.69
CA VAL A 421 -16.19 -29.71 -19.18
C VAL A 421 -15.95 -29.83 -17.68
N ILE A 422 -14.69 -29.72 -17.25
CA ILE A 422 -14.30 -29.84 -15.84
C ILE A 422 -14.73 -28.62 -15.04
N SER A 423 -14.44 -27.41 -15.54
CA SER A 423 -14.77 -26.18 -14.83
C SER A 423 -16.28 -25.99 -14.64
N SER A 424 -17.10 -26.32 -15.66
CA SER A 424 -18.56 -26.22 -15.53
C SER A 424 -19.12 -27.22 -14.52
N PHE A 425 -18.55 -28.43 -14.49
CA PHE A 425 -18.93 -29.46 -13.52
C PHE A 425 -18.63 -28.99 -12.10
N ILE A 426 -17.41 -28.54 -11.83
CA ILE A 426 -16.97 -28.07 -10.50
C ILE A 426 -17.84 -26.91 -10.03
N CYS A 427 -18.06 -25.88 -10.87
CA CYS A 427 -18.90 -24.74 -10.50
C CYS A 427 -20.37 -25.14 -10.25
N GLY A 428 -20.91 -26.08 -11.03
CA GLY A 428 -22.24 -26.62 -10.81
C GLY A 428 -22.35 -27.37 -9.47
N GLN A 429 -21.33 -28.15 -9.12
CA GLN A 429 -21.28 -28.90 -7.87
C GLN A 429 -21.10 -27.98 -6.65
N LEU A 430 -20.26 -26.93 -6.75
CA LEU A 430 -20.11 -25.92 -5.69
C LEU A 430 -21.46 -25.29 -5.31
N GLN A 431 -22.26 -24.91 -6.30
CA GLN A 431 -23.58 -24.33 -6.07
C GLN A 431 -24.61 -25.35 -5.55
N SER A 432 -24.67 -26.53 -6.15
CA SER A 432 -25.77 -27.48 -5.90
C SER A 432 -25.53 -28.43 -4.73
N LYS A 433 -24.36 -29.09 -4.69
CA LYS A 433 -23.97 -30.12 -3.71
C LYS A 433 -23.23 -29.51 -2.53
N CYS A 434 -22.22 -28.69 -2.80
CA CYS A 434 -21.32 -28.20 -1.75
C CYS A 434 -21.96 -27.11 -0.90
N LYS A 435 -22.98 -26.41 -1.42
CA LYS A 435 -23.60 -25.24 -0.78
C LYS A 435 -22.59 -24.12 -0.51
N ALA A 436 -21.67 -23.94 -1.46
CA ALA A 436 -20.72 -22.84 -1.45
C ALA A 436 -21.45 -21.49 -1.39
N ASP A 437 -20.79 -20.51 -0.78
CA ASP A 437 -21.35 -19.17 -0.70
C ASP A 437 -21.41 -18.49 -2.09
N ALA A 438 -22.15 -17.39 -2.17
CA ALA A 438 -22.34 -16.69 -3.44
C ALA A 438 -21.01 -16.19 -4.03
N ALA A 439 -20.06 -15.80 -3.19
CA ALA A 439 -18.76 -15.31 -3.61
C ALA A 439 -17.92 -16.42 -4.26
N ALA A 440 -17.93 -17.63 -3.68
CA ALA A 440 -17.26 -18.81 -4.21
C ALA A 440 -17.86 -19.26 -5.54
N VAL A 441 -19.19 -19.27 -5.66
CA VAL A 441 -19.88 -19.61 -6.91
C VAL A 441 -19.57 -18.58 -8.00
N ASP A 442 -19.55 -17.29 -7.67
CA ASP A 442 -19.23 -16.23 -8.63
C ASP A 442 -17.76 -16.23 -9.04
N ALA A 443 -16.85 -16.51 -8.11
CA ALA A 443 -15.42 -16.70 -8.40
C ALA A 443 -15.20 -17.92 -9.30
N CYS A 444 -15.92 -19.02 -9.09
CA CYS A 444 -15.85 -20.20 -9.94
C CYS A 444 -16.28 -19.88 -11.38
N LYS A 445 -17.39 -19.16 -11.55
CA LYS A 445 -17.85 -18.71 -12.87
C LYS A 445 -16.84 -17.79 -13.56
N GLN A 446 -16.18 -16.92 -12.80
CA GLN A 446 -15.11 -16.07 -13.32
C GLN A 446 -13.89 -16.90 -13.74
N GLY A 447 -13.49 -17.89 -12.94
CA GLY A 447 -12.42 -18.83 -13.28
C GLY A 447 -12.73 -19.61 -14.55
N GLN A 448 -13.97 -20.11 -14.69
CA GLN A 448 -14.44 -20.76 -15.90
C GLN A 448 -14.32 -19.85 -17.13
N ALA A 449 -14.78 -18.60 -17.03
CA ALA A 449 -14.66 -17.64 -18.13
C ALA A 449 -13.20 -17.30 -18.46
N ALA A 450 -12.33 -17.17 -17.46
CA ALA A 450 -10.91 -16.90 -17.65
C ALA A 450 -10.18 -18.07 -18.34
N ALA A 451 -10.53 -19.31 -17.97
CA ALA A 451 -9.96 -20.52 -18.52
C ALA A 451 -10.34 -20.76 -20.00
N GLN A 452 -11.51 -20.30 -20.44
CA GLN A 452 -11.99 -20.44 -21.83
C GLN A 452 -11.09 -19.81 -22.89
N GLY A 453 -10.33 -18.77 -22.53
CA GLY A 453 -9.39 -18.09 -23.43
C GLY A 453 -7.98 -18.71 -23.45
N GLN A 454 -7.74 -19.76 -22.66
CA GLN A 454 -6.41 -20.32 -22.41
C GLN A 454 -6.31 -21.77 -22.88
N LYS A 455 -5.09 -22.32 -22.88
CA LYS A 455 -4.82 -23.71 -23.27
C LYS A 455 -3.89 -24.39 -22.27
N GLY A 456 -4.06 -25.70 -22.14
CA GLY A 456 -3.24 -26.56 -21.28
C GLY A 456 -3.14 -26.05 -19.85
N GLN A 457 -1.95 -26.15 -19.25
CA GLN A 457 -1.70 -25.76 -17.86
C GLN A 457 -2.18 -24.34 -17.54
N ALA A 458 -1.99 -23.39 -18.46
CA ALA A 458 -2.42 -22.01 -18.26
C ALA A 458 -3.94 -21.87 -18.07
N ALA A 459 -4.75 -22.77 -18.63
CA ALA A 459 -6.20 -22.79 -18.42
C ALA A 459 -6.58 -23.33 -17.04
N ALA A 460 -5.88 -24.38 -16.56
CA ALA A 460 -6.05 -24.89 -15.20
C ALA A 460 -5.60 -23.84 -14.16
N ASP A 461 -4.44 -23.21 -14.38
CA ASP A 461 -3.91 -22.16 -13.52
C ASP A 461 -4.85 -20.94 -13.45
N ALA A 462 -5.43 -20.53 -14.59
CA ALA A 462 -6.38 -19.43 -14.63
C ALA A 462 -7.65 -19.72 -13.82
N PHE A 463 -8.13 -20.95 -13.87
CA PHE A 463 -9.28 -21.39 -13.08
C PHE A 463 -8.95 -21.41 -11.58
N ASN A 464 -7.86 -22.09 -11.19
CA ASN A 464 -7.43 -22.23 -9.79
C ASN A 464 -7.12 -20.87 -9.16
N SER A 465 -6.47 -19.98 -9.93
CA SER A 465 -6.16 -18.62 -9.50
C SER A 465 -7.40 -17.80 -9.14
N ALA A 466 -8.50 -17.96 -9.89
CA ALA A 466 -9.77 -17.27 -9.61
C ALA A 466 -10.42 -17.77 -8.31
N LEU A 467 -10.22 -19.05 -7.97
CA LEU A 467 -10.71 -19.67 -6.75
C LEU A 467 -9.73 -19.51 -5.57
N GLY A 468 -8.52 -19.04 -5.83
CA GLY A 468 -7.50 -18.83 -4.80
C GLY A 468 -6.91 -20.11 -4.23
N VAL A 469 -7.02 -21.22 -4.97
CA VAL A 469 -6.51 -22.56 -4.65
C VAL A 469 -5.23 -22.89 -5.41
#